data_AF-A0A2N1D4H4-F1
#
_entry.id   AF-A0A2N1D4H4-F1
#
_cell.length_a   1.000
_cell.length_b   1.000
_cell.length_c   1.000
_cell.angle_alpha   90.00
_cell.angle_beta   90.00
_cell.angle_gamma   90.00
#
_symmetry.space_group_name_H-M   'P 1'
#
loop_
_entity.id
_entity.type
_entity.pdbx_description
1 polymer ?
#
loop_
_entity_poly.entity_id
_entity_poly.type
_entity_poly.pdbx_seq_one_letter_code
_entity_poly.pdbx_strand_id
1 'polypeptide(L)'
;MQIKPQTVEAVLFFNDGGVCKEMLYPEFEAMLDGVVSMLEFADQQMRVAYVLVNARLQIRAAVFFYLDFNEDGSADSGWNIPLRSLAERTGRGPDLGAGPIRLACRSQCPVSWHQMHLWDPDLTPGKNHFVMLRDRIKRNQLGLLVEEEAPQAVPTERLQMVAEDTWYAPDAARQAATRRTEQLEKEQRLKAAQLIKQQRLRIASLEQMREADLAKLRDLAAQQQATLQSEITRLRGQLLEHEQQTVNLRAKLAEQAEGFQKTREEMSQQLRAVEQNSRDEADAARARFNTELQVQVAAAVAEYKEQIAIRDVELAYRNELDAQLQEEIEALQKQVGVLAEQSGDRVLERLSRIGVVFMAYHPGAGHLTIALQDMARYQENPLAYAAAKCAVSEEQYGKWVQHYQQPTCVASLSTGERCNMPLDKVDSPARFVIGESNCCARHRSQDRLRTGS
;
A
#
# COMPACT_ATOMS: atom_id res chain seq x y z
N MET A 1 6.56 67.60 -32.34
CA MET A 1 6.38 66.13 -32.37
C MET A 1 7.11 65.57 -31.15
N GLN A 2 6.39 65.00 -30.18
CA GLN A 2 7.01 64.43 -28.99
C GLN A 2 7.71 63.13 -29.39
N ILE A 3 9.03 63.16 -29.47
CA ILE A 3 9.87 61.97 -29.60
C ILE A 3 9.69 61.19 -28.31
N LYS A 4 8.81 60.18 -28.30
CA LYS A 4 8.78 59.21 -27.20
C LYS A 4 10.16 58.55 -27.19
N PRO A 5 10.89 58.57 -26.07
CA PRO A 5 12.18 57.88 -26.00
C PRO A 5 11.94 56.40 -26.29
N GLN A 6 12.60 55.86 -27.31
CA GLN A 6 12.55 54.44 -27.60
C GLN A 6 13.17 53.69 -26.41
N THR A 7 12.33 52.99 -25.65
CA THR A 7 12.75 52.09 -24.58
C THR A 7 12.63 50.66 -25.05
N VAL A 8 13.68 49.88 -24.88
CA VAL A 8 13.71 48.46 -25.22
C VAL A 8 13.61 47.63 -23.95
N GLU A 9 12.82 46.54 -24.04
CA GLU A 9 12.55 45.61 -22.95
C GLU A 9 13.39 44.35 -23.15
N ALA A 10 14.18 43.98 -22.13
CA ALA A 10 15.04 42.80 -22.19
C ALA A 10 14.98 42.00 -20.88
N VAL A 11 15.31 40.71 -20.97
CA VAL A 11 15.31 39.75 -19.87
C VAL A 11 16.67 39.07 -19.79
N LEU A 12 17.25 39.04 -18.59
CA LEU A 12 18.57 38.47 -18.33
C LEU A 12 18.47 37.36 -17.28
N PHE A 13 19.08 36.21 -17.57
CA PHE A 13 19.13 35.03 -16.70
C PHE A 13 20.44 34.98 -15.94
N PHE A 14 20.37 34.76 -14.62
CA PHE A 14 21.50 34.66 -13.71
C PHE A 14 21.70 33.22 -13.23
N ASN A 15 22.97 32.83 -13.14
CA ASN A 15 23.43 31.63 -12.45
C ASN A 15 24.55 32.02 -11.46
N ASP A 16 25.11 31.06 -10.71
CA ASP A 16 26.13 31.26 -9.68
C ASP A 16 27.41 31.98 -10.19
N GLY A 17 27.67 31.90 -11.50
CA GLY A 17 28.79 32.56 -12.19
C GLY A 17 28.48 33.91 -12.86
N GLY A 18 27.25 34.42 -12.78
CA GLY A 18 26.83 35.68 -13.41
C GLY A 18 25.71 35.53 -14.44
N VAL A 19 25.62 36.47 -15.38
CA VAL A 19 24.60 36.44 -16.45
C VAL A 19 24.94 35.37 -17.48
N CYS A 20 24.05 34.40 -17.65
CA CYS A 20 24.19 33.25 -18.55
C CYS A 20 23.50 33.44 -19.89
N LYS A 21 22.33 34.09 -19.92
CA LYS A 21 21.54 34.28 -21.15
C LYS A 21 20.83 35.62 -21.12
N GLU A 22 20.69 36.21 -22.30
CA GLU A 22 20.02 37.49 -22.53
C GLU A 22 19.05 37.28 -23.69
N MET A 23 17.84 37.82 -23.59
CA MET A 23 16.83 37.77 -24.64
C MET A 23 15.94 39.01 -24.60
N LEU A 24 15.29 39.31 -25.72
CA LEU A 24 14.30 40.39 -25.78
C LEU A 24 13.00 39.95 -25.11
N TYR A 25 12.20 40.91 -24.64
CA TYR A 25 10.92 40.59 -24.00
C TYR A 25 9.95 39.77 -24.88
N PRO A 26 9.81 40.03 -26.20
CA PRO A 26 8.97 39.18 -27.05
C PRO A 26 9.47 37.73 -27.18
N GLU A 27 10.79 37.52 -27.13
CA GLU A 27 11.38 36.17 -27.14
C GLU A 27 11.10 35.44 -25.82
N PHE A 28 11.10 36.19 -24.72
CA PHE A 28 10.72 35.69 -23.42
C PHE A 28 9.22 35.35 -23.32
N GLU A 29 8.34 36.18 -23.90
CA GLU A 29 6.90 35.86 -23.99
C GLU A 29 6.67 34.56 -24.78
N ALA A 30 7.38 34.36 -25.90
CA ALA A 30 7.30 33.12 -26.67
C ALA A 30 7.79 31.89 -25.87
N MET A 31 8.76 32.06 -24.96
CA MET A 31 9.18 30.99 -24.03
C MET A 31 8.07 30.67 -23.02
N LEU A 32 7.44 31.68 -22.42
CA LEU A 32 6.35 31.50 -21.46
C LEU A 32 5.12 30.83 -22.09
N ASP A 33 4.82 31.15 -23.35
CA ASP A 33 3.73 30.54 -24.11
C ASP A 33 4.03 29.09 -24.55
N GLY A 34 5.20 28.54 -24.19
CA GLY A 34 5.59 27.16 -24.48
C GLY A 34 6.02 26.93 -25.93
N VAL A 35 6.26 27.99 -26.71
CA VAL A 35 6.72 27.89 -28.12
C VAL A 35 8.20 27.50 -28.18
N VAL A 36 8.98 27.84 -27.15
CA VAL A 36 10.41 27.54 -27.04
C VAL A 36 10.72 26.93 -25.68
N SER A 37 11.20 25.69 -25.64
CA SER A 37 11.68 25.03 -24.43
C SER A 37 13.20 25.20 -24.26
N MET A 38 13.63 25.39 -23.01
CA MET A 38 15.02 25.54 -22.62
C MET A 38 15.46 24.33 -21.79
N LEU A 39 15.87 23.26 -22.49
CA LEU A 39 16.38 22.03 -21.85
C LEU A 39 17.61 22.27 -20.97
N GLU A 40 18.36 23.36 -21.20
CA GLU A 40 19.51 23.75 -20.39
C GLU A 40 19.16 24.13 -18.95
N PHE A 41 17.89 24.47 -18.68
CA PHE A 41 17.39 24.90 -17.37
C PHE A 41 16.31 23.96 -16.82
N ALA A 42 16.16 22.76 -17.37
CA ALA A 42 15.18 21.78 -16.89
C ALA A 42 15.37 21.48 -15.39
N ASP A 43 14.26 21.42 -14.65
CA ASP A 43 14.19 21.21 -13.19
C ASP A 43 15.00 22.21 -12.35
N GLN A 44 15.21 23.44 -12.84
CA GLN A 44 15.95 24.46 -12.11
C GLN A 44 15.11 25.73 -11.90
N GLN A 45 15.18 26.26 -10.68
CA GLN A 45 14.71 27.60 -10.36
C GLN A 45 15.78 28.61 -10.77
N MET A 46 15.49 29.38 -11.81
CA MET A 46 16.41 30.37 -12.35
C MET A 46 16.13 31.76 -11.78
N ARG A 47 17.21 32.51 -11.49
CA ARG A 47 17.14 33.91 -11.12
C ARG A 47 17.09 34.77 -12.37
N VAL A 48 16.05 35.55 -12.54
CA VAL A 48 15.83 36.35 -13.75
C VAL A 48 15.73 37.83 -13.39
N ALA A 49 16.22 38.71 -14.25
CA ALA A 49 15.98 40.15 -14.16
C ALA A 49 15.40 40.70 -15.47
N TYR A 50 14.26 41.36 -15.35
CA TYR A 50 13.67 42.16 -16.41
C TYR A 50 14.20 43.59 -16.33
N VAL A 51 14.62 44.16 -17.46
CA VAL A 51 15.20 45.50 -17.53
C VAL A 51 14.58 46.34 -18.64
N LEU A 52 14.40 47.63 -18.33
CA LEU A 52 14.04 48.65 -19.31
C LEU A 52 15.28 49.45 -19.69
N VAL A 53 15.67 49.39 -20.96
CA VAL A 53 16.88 50.04 -21.47
C VAL A 53 16.48 51.21 -22.37
N ASN A 54 17.09 52.38 -22.15
CA ASN A 54 16.89 53.55 -23.00
C ASN A 54 17.83 53.49 -24.24
N ALA A 55 17.55 54.28 -25.27
CA ALA A 55 18.36 54.42 -26.50
C ALA A 55 19.85 54.77 -26.31
N ARG A 56 20.32 54.99 -25.08
CA ARG A 56 21.73 55.23 -24.70
C ARG A 56 22.37 54.05 -23.98
N LEU A 57 21.79 52.84 -24.07
CA LEU A 57 22.20 51.63 -23.32
C LEU A 57 22.21 51.83 -21.80
N GLN A 58 21.30 52.66 -21.30
CA GLN A 58 21.15 52.97 -19.88
C GLN A 58 19.91 52.27 -19.32
N ILE A 59 20.08 51.54 -18.22
CA ILE A 59 18.98 50.87 -17.51
C ILE A 59 18.16 51.93 -16.77
N ARG A 60 16.85 51.97 -17.02
CA ARG A 60 15.91 52.86 -16.31
C ARG A 60 15.13 52.13 -15.22
N ALA A 61 14.82 50.86 -15.41
CA ALA A 61 14.13 50.04 -14.43
C ALA A 61 14.65 48.61 -14.45
N ALA A 62 14.63 47.95 -13.29
CA ALA A 62 14.98 46.54 -13.12
C ALA A 62 14.00 45.84 -12.17
N VAL A 63 13.53 44.65 -12.55
CA VAL A 63 12.63 43.79 -11.77
C VAL A 63 13.28 42.42 -11.62
N PHE A 64 13.50 41.97 -10.38
CA PHE A 64 14.22 40.73 -10.07
C PHE A 64 13.27 39.64 -9.58
N PHE A 65 13.07 38.58 -10.37
CA PHE A 65 12.11 37.51 -10.10
C PHE A 65 12.70 36.11 -10.31
N TYR A 66 12.07 35.12 -9.68
CA TYR A 66 12.34 33.70 -9.89
C TYR A 66 11.44 33.16 -10.99
N LEU A 67 12.00 32.30 -11.83
CA LEU A 67 11.27 31.53 -12.83
C LEU A 67 11.64 30.07 -12.68
N ASP A 68 10.63 29.23 -12.50
CA ASP A 68 10.79 27.78 -12.37
C ASP A 68 10.58 27.13 -13.73
N PHE A 69 11.44 26.18 -14.06
CA PHE A 69 11.36 25.37 -15.27
C PHE A 69 10.98 23.93 -14.92
N ASN A 70 10.05 23.36 -15.68
CA ASN A 70 9.61 21.98 -15.54
C ASN A 70 10.63 20.99 -16.13
N GLU A 71 10.39 19.69 -15.92
CA GLU A 71 11.21 18.58 -16.45
C GLU A 71 11.41 18.66 -17.98
N ASP A 72 10.39 19.13 -18.71
CA ASP A 72 10.41 19.27 -20.17
C ASP A 72 11.18 20.54 -20.66
N GLY A 73 11.75 21.34 -19.74
CA GLY A 73 12.39 22.62 -20.03
C GLY A 73 11.42 23.74 -20.41
N SER A 74 10.11 23.55 -20.19
CA SER A 74 9.10 24.61 -20.30
C SER A 74 9.09 25.47 -19.03
N ALA A 75 8.83 26.76 -19.18
CA ALA A 75 8.61 27.63 -18.02
C ALA A 75 7.29 27.27 -17.32
N ASP A 76 7.19 27.52 -16.01
CA ASP A 76 5.97 27.26 -15.25
C ASP A 76 4.75 28.00 -15.83
N SER A 77 3.75 27.23 -16.26
CA SER A 77 2.47 27.73 -16.79
C SER A 77 1.66 28.56 -15.80
N GLY A 78 1.95 28.45 -14.49
CA GLY A 78 1.32 29.23 -13.43
C GLY A 78 1.95 30.61 -13.22
N TRP A 79 3.04 30.93 -13.92
CA TRP A 79 3.75 32.19 -13.73
C TRP A 79 2.99 33.37 -14.33
N ASN A 80 2.60 34.35 -13.50
CA ASN A 80 1.84 35.53 -13.94
C ASN A 80 2.24 36.78 -13.14
N ILE A 81 3.43 37.30 -13.40
CA ILE A 81 3.93 38.54 -12.77
C ILE A 81 3.85 39.70 -13.78
N PRO A 82 3.17 40.81 -13.44
CA PRO A 82 3.04 41.95 -14.36
C PRO A 82 4.32 42.81 -14.37
N LEU A 83 5.34 42.36 -15.11
CA LEU A 83 6.68 42.97 -15.14
C LEU A 83 6.67 44.46 -15.51
N ARG A 84 5.92 44.85 -16.56
CA ARG A 84 5.80 46.25 -17.01
C ARG A 84 5.22 47.16 -15.92
N SER A 85 4.13 46.74 -15.29
CA SER A 85 3.48 47.53 -14.22
C SER A 85 4.35 47.64 -12.97
N LEU A 86 5.11 46.59 -12.63
CA LEU A 86 6.06 46.64 -11.53
C LEU A 86 7.22 47.59 -11.85
N ALA A 87 7.78 47.56 -13.05
CA ALA A 87 8.86 48.46 -13.45
C ALA A 87 8.49 49.97 -13.38
N GLU A 88 7.22 50.31 -13.59
CA GLU A 88 6.73 51.70 -13.51
C GLU A 88 6.43 52.18 -12.08
N ARG A 89 5.87 51.29 -11.25
CA ARG A 89 5.27 51.65 -9.94
C ARG A 89 6.22 51.49 -8.75
N THR A 90 7.45 51.03 -8.97
CA THR A 90 8.40 50.75 -7.90
C THR A 90 9.27 51.94 -7.47
N GLY A 91 9.90 51.77 -6.30
CA GLY A 91 10.74 52.76 -5.64
C GLY A 91 12.07 53.01 -6.36
N ARG A 92 12.85 53.95 -5.81
CA ARG A 92 14.18 54.29 -6.33
C ARG A 92 15.21 53.28 -5.83
N GLY A 93 16.03 52.78 -6.76
CA GLY A 93 17.18 51.93 -6.54
C GLY A 93 18.52 52.64 -6.81
N PRO A 94 19.64 51.89 -6.85
CA PRO A 94 20.97 52.45 -7.06
C PRO A 94 21.12 53.09 -8.46
N ASP A 95 22.00 54.08 -8.57
CA ASP A 95 22.31 54.73 -9.86
C ASP A 95 23.30 53.88 -10.67
N LEU A 96 22.94 53.58 -11.93
CA LEU A 96 23.76 52.80 -12.87
C LEU A 96 24.36 53.64 -14.01
N GLY A 97 24.38 54.96 -13.85
CA GLY A 97 25.01 55.92 -14.76
C GLY A 97 24.04 56.84 -15.50
N ALA A 98 22.78 56.91 -15.08
CA ALA A 98 21.74 57.75 -15.68
C ALA A 98 20.79 58.37 -14.64
N GLY A 99 21.13 58.30 -13.35
CA GLY A 99 20.24 58.57 -12.24
C GLY A 99 19.72 57.28 -11.57
N PRO A 100 19.05 57.40 -10.40
CA PRO A 100 18.54 56.24 -9.67
C PRO A 100 17.53 55.46 -10.53
N ILE A 101 17.79 54.18 -10.73
CA ILE A 101 16.89 53.29 -11.49
C ILE A 101 15.61 53.03 -10.68
N ARG A 102 14.53 52.64 -11.34
CA ARG A 102 13.38 52.04 -10.65
C ARG A 102 13.69 50.58 -10.33
N LEU A 103 13.54 50.17 -9.07
CA LEU A 103 13.92 48.83 -8.62
C LEU A 103 12.72 48.11 -8.01
N ALA A 104 12.41 46.93 -8.55
CA ALA A 104 11.52 45.97 -7.93
C ALA A 104 12.32 44.73 -7.51
N CYS A 105 12.41 44.53 -6.21
CA CYS A 105 13.02 43.35 -5.59
C CYS A 105 12.13 42.88 -4.43
N ARG A 106 12.46 41.76 -3.80
CA ARG A 106 11.66 41.20 -2.69
C ARG A 106 11.45 42.21 -1.57
N SER A 107 12.48 42.94 -1.18
CA SER A 107 12.44 43.99 -0.16
C SER A 107 11.76 45.29 -0.62
N GLN A 108 11.59 45.52 -1.92
CA GLN A 108 11.07 46.75 -2.50
C GLN A 108 9.92 46.51 -3.51
N CYS A 109 8.96 45.65 -3.14
CA CYS A 109 7.77 45.38 -3.96
C CYS A 109 6.54 46.16 -3.45
N PRO A 110 5.82 46.91 -4.33
CA PRO A 110 4.61 47.64 -3.96
C PRO A 110 3.41 46.74 -3.65
N VAL A 111 3.43 45.47 -4.09
CA VAL A 111 2.34 44.51 -3.90
C VAL A 111 2.86 43.27 -3.18
N SER A 112 2.33 42.99 -2.00
CA SER A 112 2.85 41.98 -1.07
C SER A 112 2.79 40.54 -1.61
N TRP A 113 1.76 40.18 -2.39
CA TRP A 113 1.63 38.81 -2.93
C TRP A 113 2.71 38.45 -3.94
N HIS A 114 3.31 39.44 -4.63
CA HIS A 114 4.37 39.18 -5.61
C HIS A 114 5.75 39.02 -4.93
N GLN A 115 5.89 39.36 -3.64
CA GLN A 115 7.17 39.29 -2.93
C GLN A 115 7.77 37.88 -2.86
N MET A 116 6.94 36.83 -2.86
CA MET A 116 7.41 35.44 -2.79
C MET A 116 8.15 34.99 -4.06
N HIS A 117 7.81 35.59 -5.20
CA HIS A 117 8.43 35.27 -6.49
C HIS A 117 9.55 36.25 -6.88
N LEU A 118 9.85 37.23 -6.02
CA LEU A 118 10.94 38.19 -6.23
C LEU A 118 12.17 37.79 -5.43
N TRP A 119 13.35 38.20 -5.91
CA TRP A 119 14.60 38.04 -5.18
C TRP A 119 15.28 39.37 -4.93
N ASP A 120 16.16 39.40 -3.93
CA ASP A 120 16.95 40.59 -3.60
C ASP A 120 18.36 40.46 -4.21
N PRO A 121 18.78 41.42 -5.06
CA PRO A 121 20.12 41.39 -5.65
C PRO A 121 21.19 41.80 -4.64
N ASP A 122 22.29 41.04 -4.60
CA ASP A 122 23.45 41.35 -3.79
C ASP A 122 24.23 42.58 -4.30
N LEU A 123 24.66 43.41 -3.34
CA LEU A 123 25.48 44.62 -3.50
C LEU A 123 26.91 44.43 -2.93
N THR A 124 27.35 43.19 -2.74
CA THR A 124 28.66 42.90 -2.16
C THR A 124 29.80 43.16 -3.15
N PRO A 125 30.92 43.77 -2.71
CA PRO A 125 32.06 44.03 -3.57
C PRO A 125 32.64 42.71 -4.09
N GLY A 126 32.51 42.47 -5.40
CA GLY A 126 32.93 41.23 -6.07
C GLY A 126 31.79 40.46 -6.74
N LYS A 127 30.55 40.59 -6.26
CA LYS A 127 29.34 39.99 -6.87
C LYS A 127 28.19 41.01 -6.99
N ASN A 128 28.51 42.18 -7.54
CA ASN A 128 27.51 43.23 -7.78
C ASN A 128 26.64 42.88 -9.00
N HIS A 129 25.45 42.33 -8.78
CA HIS A 129 24.50 42.00 -9.86
C HIS A 129 24.14 43.21 -10.72
N PHE A 130 24.04 44.39 -10.11
CA PHE A 130 23.78 45.65 -10.82
C PHE A 130 24.92 46.08 -11.76
N VAL A 131 26.17 45.85 -11.35
CA VAL A 131 27.35 46.15 -12.19
C VAL A 131 27.42 45.16 -13.33
N MET A 132 27.13 43.88 -13.07
CA MET A 132 27.02 42.85 -14.11
C MET A 132 25.96 43.19 -15.16
N LEU A 133 24.75 43.61 -14.74
CA LEU A 133 23.69 44.06 -15.65
C LEU A 133 24.14 45.21 -16.54
N ARG A 134 24.70 46.25 -15.92
CA ARG A 134 25.18 47.44 -16.62
C ARG A 134 26.25 47.07 -17.66
N ASP A 135 27.24 46.28 -17.26
CA ASP A 135 28.36 45.92 -18.12
C ASP A 135 27.92 44.98 -19.25
N ARG A 136 26.92 44.12 -19.01
CA ARG A 136 26.30 43.27 -20.04
C ARG A 136 25.52 44.09 -21.07
N ILE A 137 24.65 45.00 -20.64
CA ILE A 137 23.87 45.85 -21.55
C ILE A 137 24.75 46.81 -22.34
N LYS A 138 25.84 47.30 -21.74
CA LYS A 138 26.87 48.09 -22.45
C LYS A 138 27.60 47.31 -23.55
N ARG A 139 27.76 45.98 -23.41
CA ARG A 139 28.34 45.12 -24.46
C ARG A 139 27.38 44.92 -25.64
N ASN A 140 26.10 45.25 -25.46
CA ASN A 140 25.07 45.29 -26.48
C ASN A 140 24.98 44.01 -27.34
N GLN A 141 25.00 42.83 -26.69
CA GLN A 141 24.85 41.55 -27.39
C GLN A 141 23.45 41.39 -28.03
N LEU A 142 22.46 42.11 -27.51
CA LEU A 142 21.09 42.17 -28.02
C LEU A 142 20.90 43.11 -29.23
N GLY A 143 21.97 43.78 -29.70
CA GLY A 143 21.92 44.60 -30.91
C GLY A 143 21.02 45.83 -30.83
N LEU A 144 20.87 46.42 -29.65
CA LEU A 144 20.05 47.61 -29.41
C LEU A 144 20.57 48.82 -30.20
N LEU A 145 19.67 49.55 -30.86
CA LEU A 145 20.00 50.76 -31.62
C LEU A 145 20.32 51.92 -30.67
N VAL A 146 21.49 52.56 -30.85
CA VAL A 146 21.96 53.68 -30.03
C VAL A 146 21.79 54.99 -30.78
N GLU A 147 21.07 55.95 -30.20
CA GLU A 147 20.96 57.32 -30.72
C GLU A 147 21.95 58.24 -29.99
N GLU A 148 22.95 58.78 -30.71
CA GLU A 148 23.87 59.80 -30.20
C GLU A 148 23.35 61.22 -30.49
N GLU A 149 22.95 61.97 -29.46
CA GLU A 149 22.72 63.43 -29.54
C GLU A 149 23.57 64.17 -28.49
N ALA A 150 24.33 65.18 -28.94
CA ALA A 150 25.26 66.00 -28.15
C ALA A 150 24.58 67.20 -27.44
N PRO A 151 25.05 67.66 -26.26
CA PRO A 151 24.38 68.72 -25.48
C PRO A 151 24.76 70.17 -25.89
N GLN A 152 23.77 71.06 -25.96
CA GLN A 152 23.91 72.51 -26.23
C GLN A 152 24.11 73.34 -24.93
N ALA A 153 24.95 74.38 -24.99
CA ALA A 153 25.20 75.37 -23.92
C ALA A 153 24.59 76.74 -24.25
N VAL A 154 24.20 77.52 -23.22
CA VAL A 154 23.51 78.82 -23.30
C VAL A 154 24.46 79.98 -22.91
N PRO A 155 24.48 81.15 -23.58
CA PRO A 155 25.46 82.23 -23.30
C PRO A 155 24.94 83.40 -22.44
N THR A 156 25.88 84.06 -21.75
CA THR A 156 25.76 85.15 -20.77
C THR A 156 26.26 86.49 -21.31
N GLU A 157 25.40 87.50 -21.51
CA GLU A 157 25.81 88.89 -21.78
C GLU A 157 24.78 89.89 -21.21
N ARG A 158 25.18 90.68 -20.20
CA ARG A 158 24.69 92.05 -19.88
C ARG A 158 25.24 92.56 -18.54
N LEU A 159 26.38 93.25 -18.56
CA LEU A 159 26.78 94.20 -17.52
C LEU A 159 27.56 95.35 -18.17
N GLN A 160 27.11 96.59 -17.97
CA GLN A 160 27.72 97.82 -18.48
C GLN A 160 27.90 98.80 -17.30
N MET A 161 29.13 99.29 -17.09
CA MET A 161 29.49 100.34 -16.13
C MET A 161 29.50 101.71 -16.81
N VAL A 162 29.16 102.78 -16.07
CA VAL A 162 29.27 104.19 -16.48
C VAL A 162 30.35 104.88 -15.63
N ALA A 163 31.15 105.76 -16.27
CA ALA A 163 32.28 106.49 -15.70
C ALA A 163 31.88 107.86 -15.10
N GLU A 164 32.65 108.30 -14.11
CA GLU A 164 32.57 109.60 -13.43
C GLU A 164 33.41 110.66 -14.16
N ASP A 165 32.87 111.89 -14.30
CA ASP A 165 33.63 113.07 -14.74
C ASP A 165 33.85 114.05 -13.59
N THR A 166 35.13 114.25 -13.29
CA THR A 166 35.74 115.23 -12.39
C THR A 166 35.79 116.62 -12.99
N TRP A 167 35.37 117.66 -12.25
CA TRP A 167 35.72 119.07 -12.56
C TRP A 167 36.14 119.82 -11.30
N TYR A 168 37.33 120.42 -11.34
CA TYR A 168 37.88 121.35 -10.34
C TYR A 168 38.59 122.50 -11.06
N ALA A 169 38.37 123.74 -10.60
CA ALA A 169 39.30 124.90 -10.56
C ALA A 169 38.51 126.21 -10.32
N PRO A 170 39.13 127.36 -9.97
CA PRO A 170 40.21 127.64 -9.01
C PRO A 170 39.89 128.88 -8.12
N ASP A 171 40.90 129.32 -7.37
CA ASP A 171 40.86 130.24 -6.23
C ASP A 171 40.66 131.73 -6.54
N ALA A 172 39.52 132.29 -6.10
CA ALA A 172 39.38 133.69 -5.65
C ALA A 172 38.07 133.96 -4.86
N ALA A 173 37.44 132.93 -4.30
CA ALA A 173 36.23 133.05 -3.47
C ALA A 173 36.35 132.32 -2.11
N ARG A 174 37.58 132.06 -1.66
CA ARG A 174 37.93 131.20 -0.51
C ARG A 174 37.48 131.71 0.88
N GLN A 175 36.84 132.88 1.01
CA GLN A 175 36.35 133.38 2.31
C GLN A 175 34.82 133.52 2.39
N ALA A 176 34.13 133.68 1.26
CA ALA A 176 32.66 133.68 1.20
C ALA A 176 32.11 132.30 0.83
N ALA A 177 32.83 131.54 -0.01
CA ALA A 177 32.52 130.14 -0.30
C ALA A 177 32.77 129.25 0.92
N THR A 178 33.85 129.47 1.69
CA THR A 178 34.12 128.73 2.94
C THR A 178 33.07 128.96 4.01
N ARG A 179 32.59 130.20 4.22
CA ARG A 179 31.50 130.45 5.18
C ARG A 179 30.17 129.82 4.76
N ARG A 180 29.86 129.81 3.45
CA ARG A 180 28.67 129.13 2.90
C ARG A 180 28.82 127.61 2.90
N THR A 181 29.99 127.05 2.60
CA THR A 181 30.26 125.61 2.71
C THR A 181 30.28 125.17 4.16
N GLU A 182 30.82 125.95 5.09
CA GLU A 182 30.78 125.67 6.53
C GLU A 182 29.35 125.68 7.09
N GLN A 183 28.48 126.58 6.63
CA GLN A 183 27.06 126.60 7.01
C GLN A 183 26.32 125.40 6.41
N LEU A 184 26.51 125.10 5.12
CA LEU A 184 25.94 123.93 4.46
C LEU A 184 26.47 122.62 5.06
N GLU A 185 27.73 122.55 5.45
CA GLU A 185 28.33 121.41 6.14
C GLU A 185 27.75 121.23 7.54
N LYS A 186 27.51 122.33 8.28
CA LYS A 186 26.82 122.25 9.58
C LYS A 186 25.39 121.73 9.41
N GLU A 187 24.65 122.19 8.41
CA GLU A 187 23.31 121.69 8.10
C GLU A 187 23.33 120.23 7.63
N GLN A 188 24.29 119.83 6.79
CA GLN A 188 24.49 118.45 6.36
C GLN A 188 24.88 117.55 7.54
N ARG A 189 25.72 118.02 8.47
CA ARG A 189 26.08 117.29 9.71
C ARG A 189 24.87 117.12 10.63
N LEU A 190 24.01 118.14 10.76
CA LEU A 190 22.78 118.03 11.54
C LEU A 190 21.79 117.04 10.92
N LYS A 191 21.60 117.09 9.58
CA LYS A 191 20.78 116.11 8.85
C LYS A 191 21.37 114.70 8.95
N ALA A 192 22.68 114.55 8.84
CA ALA A 192 23.37 113.27 9.03
C ALA A 192 23.21 112.75 10.46
N ALA A 193 23.34 113.60 11.48
CA ALA A 193 23.11 113.22 12.87
C ALA A 193 21.66 112.79 13.14
N GLN A 194 20.68 113.47 12.54
CA GLN A 194 19.28 113.07 12.60
C GLN A 194 19.03 111.72 11.93
N LEU A 195 19.59 111.48 10.75
CA LEU A 195 19.52 110.20 10.05
C LEU A 195 20.19 109.07 10.85
N ILE A 196 21.37 109.32 11.43
CA ILE A 196 22.05 108.35 12.31
C ILE A 196 21.20 108.04 13.53
N LYS A 197 20.54 109.04 14.14
CA LYS A 197 19.64 108.83 15.27
C LYS A 197 18.42 107.98 14.87
N GLN A 198 17.82 108.25 13.71
CA GLN A 198 16.72 107.44 13.16
C GLN A 198 17.17 106.01 12.86
N GLN A 199 18.35 105.83 12.26
CA GLN A 199 18.92 104.51 11.96
C GLN A 199 19.22 103.73 13.24
N ARG A 200 19.78 104.36 14.28
CA ARG A 200 20.01 103.71 15.58
C ARG A 200 18.71 103.25 16.23
N LEU A 201 17.66 104.08 16.20
CA LEU A 201 16.34 103.68 16.70
C LEU A 201 15.75 102.51 15.90
N ARG A 202 15.94 102.50 14.58
CA ARG A 202 15.51 101.40 13.72
C ARG A 202 16.30 100.11 13.95
N ILE A 203 17.60 100.20 14.19
CA ILE A 203 18.44 99.04 14.55
C ILE A 203 17.98 98.49 15.91
N ALA A 204 17.80 99.35 16.92
CA ALA A 204 17.32 98.93 18.23
C ALA A 204 15.93 98.26 18.16
N SER A 205 15.00 98.78 17.34
CA SER A 205 13.70 98.14 17.16
C SER A 205 13.78 96.81 16.40
N LEU A 206 14.66 96.69 15.41
CA LEU A 206 14.94 95.42 14.72
C LEU A 206 15.60 94.39 15.65
N GLU A 207 16.51 94.82 16.52
CA GLU A 207 17.14 93.97 17.54
C GLU A 207 16.10 93.46 18.54
N GLN A 208 15.23 94.34 19.04
CA GLN A 208 14.12 93.96 19.92
C GLN A 208 13.15 92.98 19.25
N MET A 209 12.81 93.18 17.98
CA MET A 209 11.99 92.23 17.21
C MET A 209 12.71 90.88 17.06
N ARG A 210 14.01 90.87 16.75
CA ARG A 210 14.80 89.64 16.64
C ARG A 210 14.87 88.90 17.97
N GLU A 211 15.08 89.60 19.08
CA GLU A 211 15.09 89.01 20.42
C GLU A 211 13.73 88.40 20.78
N ALA A 212 12.63 89.10 20.47
CA ALA A 212 11.28 88.58 20.66
C ALA A 212 11.02 87.34 19.80
N ASP A 213 11.47 87.31 18.55
CA ASP A 213 11.29 86.16 17.67
C ASP A 213 12.17 84.97 18.10
N LEU A 214 13.40 85.22 18.57
CA LEU A 214 14.23 84.18 19.16
C LEU A 214 13.62 83.61 20.45
N ALA A 215 13.00 84.44 21.29
CA ALA A 215 12.28 83.98 22.47
C ALA A 215 11.09 83.08 22.08
N LYS A 216 10.26 83.50 21.11
CA LYS A 216 9.16 82.67 20.61
C LYS A 216 9.65 81.33 20.05
N LEU A 217 10.73 81.31 19.27
CA LEU A 217 11.29 80.07 18.73
C LEU A 217 11.81 79.14 19.84
N ARG A 218 12.43 79.70 20.89
CA ARG A 218 12.87 78.92 22.06
C ARG A 218 11.67 78.35 22.82
N ASP A 219 10.61 79.12 23.00
CA ASP A 219 9.40 78.65 23.68
C ASP A 219 8.71 77.53 22.88
N LEU A 220 8.61 77.67 21.55
CA LEU A 220 8.08 76.63 20.67
C LEU A 220 8.94 75.36 20.72
N ALA A 221 10.26 75.49 20.68
CA ALA A 221 11.16 74.35 20.79
C ALA A 221 11.06 73.66 22.16
N ALA A 222 10.94 74.43 23.25
CA ALA A 222 10.75 73.89 24.59
C ALA A 222 9.40 73.17 24.73
N GLN A 223 8.33 73.72 24.15
CA GLN A 223 7.03 73.05 24.11
C GLN A 223 7.09 71.74 23.33
N GLN A 224 7.70 71.74 22.13
CA GLN A 224 7.89 70.52 21.33
C GLN A 224 8.74 69.48 22.07
N GLN A 225 9.80 69.91 22.77
CA GLN A 225 10.62 69.00 23.55
C GLN A 225 9.82 68.40 24.72
N ALA A 226 8.99 69.19 25.40
CA ALA A 226 8.13 68.70 26.48
C ALA A 226 7.07 67.72 25.97
N THR A 227 6.45 67.96 24.80
CA THR A 227 5.50 67.02 24.21
C THR A 227 6.17 65.71 23.78
N LEU A 228 7.35 65.78 23.16
CA LEU A 228 8.10 64.57 22.78
C LEU A 228 8.56 63.79 24.03
N GLN A 229 8.97 64.48 25.10
CA GLN A 229 9.33 63.83 26.35
C GLN A 229 8.14 63.12 27.00
N SER A 230 6.94 63.74 26.99
CA SER A 230 5.73 63.11 27.53
C SER A 230 5.25 61.93 26.67
N GLU A 231 5.43 62.01 25.36
CA GLU A 231 5.16 60.89 24.45
C GLU A 231 6.13 59.72 24.69
N ILE A 232 7.43 60.00 24.86
CA ILE A 232 8.43 58.98 25.17
C ILE A 232 8.13 58.30 26.51
N THR A 233 7.78 59.05 27.56
CA THR A 233 7.43 58.45 28.85
C THR A 233 6.16 57.61 28.76
N ARG A 234 5.15 58.08 28.02
CA ARG A 234 3.92 57.31 27.75
C ARG A 234 4.22 56.02 27.00
N LEU A 235 4.99 56.07 25.92
CA LEU A 235 5.36 54.90 25.12
C LEU A 235 6.20 53.90 25.92
N ARG A 236 7.11 54.38 26.77
CA ARG A 236 7.87 53.51 27.69
C ARG A 236 6.96 52.83 28.71
N GLY A 237 5.96 53.54 29.24
CA GLY A 237 4.96 52.95 30.13
C GLY A 237 4.15 51.84 29.46
N GLN A 238 3.67 52.09 28.23
CA GLN A 238 2.93 51.10 27.44
C GLN A 238 3.78 49.87 27.10
N LEU A 239 5.06 50.08 26.76
CA LEU A 239 5.98 48.98 26.44
C LEU A 239 6.20 48.08 27.67
N LEU A 240 6.40 48.68 28.84
CA LEU A 240 6.56 47.93 30.09
C LEU A 240 5.28 47.17 30.46
N GLU A 241 4.11 47.77 30.26
CA GLU A 241 2.82 47.10 30.47
C GLU A 241 2.65 45.90 29.53
N HIS A 242 2.97 46.04 28.24
CA HIS A 242 2.91 44.94 27.28
C HIS A 242 3.93 43.84 27.56
N GLU A 243 5.14 44.18 28.01
CA GLU A 243 6.14 43.21 28.45
C GLU A 243 5.63 42.40 29.65
N GLN A 244 5.04 43.07 30.65
CA GLN A 244 4.43 42.40 31.81
C GLN A 244 3.25 41.50 31.39
N GLN A 245 2.38 41.97 30.49
CA GLN A 245 1.30 41.15 29.94
C GLN A 245 1.83 39.91 29.22
N THR A 246 2.90 40.06 28.43
CA THR A 246 3.53 38.95 27.71
C THR A 246 4.13 37.92 28.67
N VAL A 247 4.81 38.38 29.73
CA VAL A 247 5.35 37.48 30.78
C VAL A 247 4.21 36.75 31.49
N ASN A 248 3.14 37.45 31.87
CA ASN A 248 1.97 36.86 32.52
C ASN A 248 1.26 35.83 31.64
N LEU A 249 1.08 36.13 30.34
CA LEU A 249 0.48 35.20 29.39
C LEU A 249 1.37 33.97 29.16
N ARG A 250 2.70 34.16 29.06
CA ARG A 250 3.64 33.03 28.97
C ARG A 250 3.61 32.15 30.21
N ALA A 251 3.53 32.73 31.41
CA ALA A 251 3.40 31.99 32.65
C ALA A 251 2.10 31.17 32.69
N LYS A 252 0.96 31.77 32.30
CA LYS A 252 -0.32 31.07 32.21
C LYS A 252 -0.31 29.93 31.18
N LEU A 253 0.31 30.14 30.02
CA LEU A 253 0.45 29.11 29.00
C LEU A 253 1.36 27.96 29.48
N ALA A 254 2.43 28.27 30.22
CA ALA A 254 3.31 27.26 30.81
C ALA A 254 2.56 26.42 31.86
N GLU A 255 1.78 27.05 32.74
CA GLU A 255 0.95 26.36 33.73
C GLU A 255 -0.11 25.47 33.06
N GLN A 256 -0.78 25.97 32.02
CA GLN A 256 -1.72 25.16 31.24
C GLN A 256 -1.02 23.99 30.55
N ALA A 257 0.15 24.20 29.95
CA ALA A 257 0.92 23.15 29.30
C ALA A 257 1.36 22.07 30.30
N GLU A 258 1.82 22.44 31.49
CA GLU A 258 2.17 21.52 32.56
C GLU A 258 0.94 20.74 33.06
N GLY A 259 -0.22 21.40 33.20
CA GLY A 259 -1.48 20.75 33.51
C GLY A 259 -1.90 19.73 32.44
N PHE A 260 -1.76 20.07 31.16
CA PHE A 260 -2.03 19.13 30.06
C PHE A 260 -1.03 17.97 30.02
N GLN A 261 0.24 18.20 30.34
CA GLN A 261 1.24 17.13 30.43
C GLN A 261 0.90 16.16 31.57
N LYS A 262 0.61 16.67 32.77
CA LYS A 262 0.22 15.85 33.92
C LYS A 262 -1.02 15.01 33.65
N THR A 263 -2.09 15.63 33.12
CA THR A 263 -3.32 14.91 32.77
C THR A 263 -3.10 13.87 31.66
N ARG A 264 -2.24 14.16 30.67
CA ARG A 264 -1.87 13.17 29.64
C ARG A 264 -1.06 12.01 30.22
N GLU A 265 -0.13 12.29 31.13
CA GLU A 265 0.64 11.27 31.83
C GLU A 265 -0.26 10.39 32.69
N GLU A 266 -1.15 10.96 33.49
CA GLU A 266 -2.15 10.25 34.28
C GLU A 266 -3.06 9.39 33.41
N MET A 267 -3.59 9.93 32.32
CA MET A 267 -4.41 9.18 31.36
C MET A 267 -3.61 8.04 30.72
N SER A 268 -2.33 8.26 30.38
CA SER A 268 -1.48 7.21 29.83
C SER A 268 -1.19 6.09 30.84
N GLN A 269 -1.03 6.44 32.12
CA GLN A 269 -0.86 5.47 33.20
C GLN A 269 -2.15 4.67 33.42
N GLN A 270 -3.31 5.32 33.41
CA GLN A 270 -4.61 4.65 33.49
C GLN A 270 -4.83 3.70 32.32
N LEU A 271 -4.53 4.12 31.09
CA LEU A 271 -4.62 3.26 29.91
C LEU A 271 -3.68 2.06 30.01
N ARG A 272 -2.43 2.26 30.42
CA ARG A 272 -1.48 1.16 30.64
C ARG A 272 -1.96 0.20 31.73
N ALA A 273 -2.54 0.71 32.81
CA ALA A 273 -3.10 -0.13 33.88
C ALA A 273 -4.29 -0.96 33.38
N VAL A 274 -5.19 -0.36 32.57
CA VAL A 274 -6.31 -1.09 31.95
C VAL A 274 -5.81 -2.14 30.95
N GLU A 275 -4.80 -1.80 30.13
CA GLU A 275 -4.17 -2.75 29.20
C GLU A 275 -3.48 -3.90 29.95
N GLN A 276 -2.77 -3.63 31.05
CA GLN A 276 -2.16 -4.66 31.89
C GLN A 276 -3.22 -5.55 32.54
N ASN A 277 -4.24 -4.95 33.17
CA ASN A 277 -5.32 -5.72 33.80
C ASN A 277 -6.04 -6.61 32.77
N SER A 278 -6.35 -6.10 31.58
CA SER A 278 -6.99 -6.89 30.52
C SER A 278 -6.09 -8.01 29.98
N ARG A 279 -4.77 -7.80 29.90
CA ARG A 279 -3.81 -8.87 29.58
C ARG A 279 -3.76 -9.93 30.67
N ASP A 280 -3.67 -9.52 31.93
CA ASP A 280 -3.63 -10.41 33.08
C ASP A 280 -4.92 -11.24 33.19
N GLU A 281 -6.08 -10.63 32.95
CA GLU A 281 -7.37 -11.32 32.88
C GLU A 281 -7.41 -12.34 31.71
N ALA A 282 -6.92 -11.96 30.53
CA ALA A 282 -6.86 -12.84 29.37
C ALA A 282 -5.90 -14.02 29.60
N ASP A 283 -4.74 -13.79 30.19
CA ASP A 283 -3.77 -14.83 30.48
C ASP A 283 -4.24 -15.75 31.62
N ALA A 284 -4.91 -15.21 32.64
CA ALA A 284 -5.59 -16.01 33.66
C ALA A 284 -6.71 -16.88 33.06
N ALA A 285 -7.52 -16.33 32.15
CA ALA A 285 -8.56 -17.10 31.46
C ALA A 285 -7.97 -18.20 30.57
N ARG A 286 -6.89 -17.93 29.83
CA ARG A 286 -6.16 -18.92 29.04
C ARG A 286 -5.57 -20.03 29.91
N ALA A 287 -4.95 -19.68 31.03
CA ALA A 287 -4.38 -20.65 31.96
C ALA A 287 -5.46 -21.58 32.55
N ARG A 288 -6.60 -21.01 32.96
CA ARG A 288 -7.76 -21.79 33.43
C ARG A 288 -8.27 -22.74 32.35
N PHE A 289 -8.52 -22.23 31.14
CA PHE A 289 -8.99 -23.04 30.02
C PHE A 289 -8.01 -24.17 29.65
N ASN A 290 -6.71 -23.89 29.63
CA ASN A 290 -5.69 -24.90 29.34
C ASN A 290 -5.64 -25.97 30.44
N THR A 291 -5.81 -25.58 31.71
CA THR A 291 -5.86 -26.53 32.83
C THR A 291 -7.10 -27.41 32.74
N GLU A 292 -8.27 -26.82 32.47
CA GLU A 292 -9.52 -27.58 32.25
C GLU A 292 -9.40 -28.55 31.08
N LEU A 293 -8.81 -28.09 29.95
CA LEU A 293 -8.56 -28.94 28.79
C LEU A 293 -7.61 -30.08 29.11
N GLN A 294 -6.53 -29.82 29.86
CA GLN A 294 -5.60 -30.87 30.30
C GLN A 294 -6.29 -31.90 31.19
N VAL A 295 -7.17 -31.47 32.11
CA VAL A 295 -7.94 -32.39 32.96
C VAL A 295 -8.90 -33.24 32.11
N GLN A 296 -9.61 -32.63 31.15
CA GLN A 296 -10.50 -33.37 30.26
C GLN A 296 -9.75 -34.38 29.38
N VAL A 297 -8.62 -33.97 28.80
CA VAL A 297 -7.76 -34.86 28.00
C VAL A 297 -7.23 -36.00 28.89
N ALA A 298 -6.76 -35.71 30.09
CA ALA A 298 -6.27 -36.73 31.02
C ALA A 298 -7.37 -37.73 31.41
N ALA A 299 -8.60 -37.25 31.67
CA ALA A 299 -9.74 -38.10 31.96
C ALA A 299 -10.11 -39.01 30.77
N ALA A 300 -10.20 -38.45 29.56
CA ALA A 300 -10.48 -39.22 28.35
C ALA A 300 -9.37 -40.26 28.06
N VAL A 301 -8.10 -39.89 28.24
CA VAL A 301 -6.97 -40.82 28.10
C VAL A 301 -7.03 -41.94 29.14
N ALA A 302 -7.41 -41.65 30.38
CA ALA A 302 -7.58 -42.67 31.41
C ALA A 302 -8.71 -43.64 31.05
N GLU A 303 -9.86 -43.13 30.60
CA GLU A 303 -10.99 -43.95 30.15
C GLU A 303 -10.60 -44.87 28.98
N TYR A 304 -9.93 -44.35 27.95
CA TYR A 304 -9.46 -45.18 26.84
C TYR A 304 -8.41 -46.21 27.27
N LYS A 305 -7.54 -45.88 28.23
CA LYS A 305 -6.60 -46.86 28.80
C LYS A 305 -7.32 -47.99 29.53
N GLU A 306 -8.38 -47.69 30.28
CA GLU A 306 -9.21 -48.72 30.91
C GLU A 306 -9.90 -49.59 29.87
N GLN A 307 -10.47 -48.99 28.81
CA GLN A 307 -11.07 -49.76 27.70
C GLN A 307 -10.05 -50.67 27.01
N ILE A 308 -8.84 -50.18 26.75
CA ILE A 308 -7.75 -51.00 26.17
C ILE A 308 -7.39 -52.14 27.12
N ALA A 309 -7.22 -51.87 28.42
CA ALA A 309 -6.91 -52.91 29.40
C ALA A 309 -7.97 -54.02 29.46
N ILE A 310 -9.27 -53.66 29.38
CA ILE A 310 -10.35 -54.65 29.29
C ILE A 310 -10.23 -55.48 28.01
N ARG A 311 -9.96 -54.84 26.87
CA ARG A 311 -9.79 -55.54 25.59
C ARG A 311 -8.58 -56.45 25.58
N ASP A 312 -7.47 -56.05 26.20
CA ASP A 312 -6.28 -56.89 26.33
C ASP A 312 -6.58 -58.15 27.15
N VAL A 313 -7.37 -58.03 28.22
CA VAL A 313 -7.84 -59.19 29.01
C VAL A 313 -8.78 -60.09 28.19
N GLU A 314 -9.74 -59.51 27.46
CA GLU A 314 -10.63 -60.28 26.57
C GLU A 314 -9.85 -61.02 25.47
N LEU A 315 -8.84 -60.38 24.87
CA LEU A 315 -7.96 -60.98 23.87
C LEU A 315 -7.12 -62.10 24.48
N ALA A 316 -6.57 -61.91 25.68
CA ALA A 316 -5.84 -62.96 26.38
C ALA A 316 -6.73 -64.19 26.65
N TYR A 317 -7.96 -63.98 27.12
CA TYR A 317 -8.93 -65.05 27.35
C TYR A 317 -9.31 -65.77 26.05
N ARG A 318 -9.53 -65.04 24.96
CA ARG A 318 -9.80 -65.64 23.64
C ARG A 318 -8.63 -66.47 23.13
N ASN A 319 -7.41 -65.96 23.26
CA ASN A 319 -6.21 -66.69 22.84
C ASN A 319 -6.03 -67.98 23.64
N GLU A 320 -6.34 -67.96 24.95
CA GLU A 320 -6.30 -69.17 25.78
C GLU A 320 -7.36 -70.19 25.34
N LEU A 321 -8.58 -69.73 25.05
CA LEU A 321 -9.66 -70.59 24.54
C LEU A 321 -9.34 -71.15 23.14
N ASP A 322 -8.80 -70.33 22.25
CA ASP A 322 -8.35 -70.76 20.91
C ASP A 322 -7.24 -71.81 21.02
N ALA A 323 -6.30 -71.64 21.95
CA ALA A 323 -5.26 -72.64 22.22
C ALA A 323 -5.86 -73.96 22.75
N GLN A 324 -6.81 -73.89 23.69
CA GLN A 324 -7.52 -75.08 24.20
C GLN A 324 -8.28 -75.81 23.09
N LEU A 325 -9.01 -75.08 22.25
CA LEU A 325 -9.73 -75.67 21.12
C LEU A 325 -8.78 -76.27 20.07
N GLN A 326 -7.62 -75.65 19.82
CA GLN A 326 -6.60 -76.21 18.95
C GLN A 326 -6.04 -77.52 19.51
N GLU A 327 -5.73 -77.59 20.81
CA GLU A 327 -5.31 -78.83 21.46
C GLU A 327 -6.38 -79.93 21.38
N GLU A 328 -7.65 -79.58 21.57
CA GLU A 328 -8.77 -80.53 21.41
C GLU A 328 -8.91 -81.02 19.96
N ILE A 329 -8.81 -80.13 18.97
CA ILE A 329 -8.83 -80.50 17.55
C ILE A 329 -7.68 -81.47 17.25
N GLU A 330 -6.47 -81.18 17.71
CA GLU A 330 -5.32 -82.07 17.52
C GLU A 330 -5.53 -83.44 18.21
N ALA A 331 -6.10 -83.45 19.41
CA ALA A 331 -6.42 -84.69 20.14
C ALA A 331 -7.48 -85.52 19.41
N LEU A 332 -8.55 -84.89 18.93
CA LEU A 332 -9.61 -85.52 18.15
C LEU A 332 -9.09 -86.03 16.81
N GLN A 333 -8.26 -85.26 16.11
CA GLN A 333 -7.61 -85.71 14.88
C GLN A 333 -6.75 -86.95 15.11
N LYS A 334 -5.99 -87.01 16.22
CA LYS A 334 -5.24 -88.21 16.62
C LYS A 334 -6.17 -89.39 16.88
N GLN A 335 -7.27 -89.19 17.61
CA GLN A 335 -8.26 -90.24 17.88
C GLN A 335 -8.91 -90.78 16.59
N VAL A 336 -9.32 -89.88 15.70
CA VAL A 336 -9.85 -90.26 14.37
C VAL A 336 -8.80 -91.01 13.58
N GLY A 337 -7.54 -90.57 13.60
CA GLY A 337 -6.42 -91.27 13.00
C GLY A 337 -6.33 -92.72 13.49
N VAL A 338 -6.30 -92.94 14.81
CA VAL A 338 -6.24 -94.27 15.43
C VAL A 338 -7.45 -95.13 15.07
N LEU A 339 -8.67 -94.59 15.12
CA LEU A 339 -9.89 -95.32 14.74
C LEU A 339 -9.91 -95.68 13.25
N ALA A 340 -9.41 -94.79 12.40
CA ALA A 340 -9.23 -95.07 10.98
C ALA A 340 -8.14 -96.14 10.74
N GLU A 341 -7.12 -96.23 11.61
CA GLU A 341 -6.15 -97.33 11.56
C GLU A 341 -6.75 -98.69 11.94
N GLN A 342 -7.77 -98.68 12.80
CA GLN A 342 -8.48 -99.85 13.30
C GLN A 342 -9.75 -100.18 12.48
N SER A 343 -10.05 -99.39 11.44
CA SER A 343 -11.25 -99.57 10.64
C SER A 343 -11.18 -100.82 9.75
N GLY A 344 -12.35 -101.40 9.46
CA GLY A 344 -12.48 -102.57 8.61
C GLY A 344 -11.86 -102.41 7.21
N ASP A 345 -11.77 -101.17 6.71
CA ASP A 345 -11.20 -100.86 5.40
C ASP A 345 -9.72 -101.22 5.30
N ARG A 346 -8.91 -100.96 6.35
CA ARG A 346 -7.50 -101.39 6.37
C ARG A 346 -7.35 -102.91 6.39
N VAL A 347 -8.29 -103.62 7.02
CA VAL A 347 -8.30 -105.10 7.01
C VAL A 347 -8.62 -105.61 5.61
N LEU A 348 -9.62 -105.02 4.94
CA LEU A 348 -9.99 -105.40 3.57
C LEU A 348 -8.86 -105.07 2.56
N GLU A 349 -8.18 -103.93 2.70
CA GLU A 349 -6.97 -103.60 1.93
C GLU A 349 -5.83 -104.60 2.16
N ARG A 350 -5.59 -105.00 3.42
CA ARG A 350 -4.56 -105.98 3.75
C ARG A 350 -4.86 -107.35 3.14
N LEU A 351 -6.11 -107.80 3.20
CA LEU A 351 -6.56 -109.06 2.58
C LEU A 351 -6.39 -109.01 1.05
N SER A 352 -6.78 -107.91 0.41
CA SER A 352 -6.59 -107.73 -1.04
C SER A 352 -5.11 -107.77 -1.45
N ARG A 353 -4.19 -107.15 -0.68
CA ARG A 353 -2.74 -107.21 -0.95
C ARG A 353 -2.12 -108.60 -0.82
N ILE A 354 -2.68 -109.46 0.04
CA ILE A 354 -2.27 -110.87 0.18
C ILE A 354 -2.79 -111.72 -1.00
N GLY A 355 -3.57 -111.14 -1.90
CA GLY A 355 -4.14 -111.81 -3.07
C GLY A 355 -5.51 -112.44 -2.81
N VAL A 356 -6.17 -112.09 -1.70
CA VAL A 356 -7.56 -112.51 -1.46
C VAL A 356 -8.47 -111.76 -2.41
N VAL A 357 -9.26 -112.52 -3.18
CA VAL A 357 -10.25 -112.00 -4.12
C VAL A 357 -11.64 -112.19 -3.53
N PHE A 358 -12.43 -111.11 -3.45
CA PHE A 358 -13.80 -111.17 -2.97
C PHE A 358 -14.72 -111.63 -4.10
N MET A 359 -15.40 -112.76 -3.90
CA MET A 359 -16.32 -113.33 -4.89
C MET A 359 -17.69 -113.58 -4.27
N ALA A 360 -18.75 -113.19 -4.98
CA ALA A 360 -20.13 -113.48 -4.63
C ALA A 360 -20.86 -114.12 -5.82
N TYR A 361 -21.72 -115.10 -5.55
CA TYR A 361 -22.56 -115.69 -6.59
C TYR A 361 -23.91 -115.00 -6.64
N HIS A 362 -24.32 -114.58 -7.84
CA HIS A 362 -25.60 -113.94 -8.10
C HIS A 362 -26.27 -114.63 -9.30
N PRO A 363 -27.55 -115.06 -9.20
CA PRO A 363 -28.25 -115.68 -10.33
C PRO A 363 -28.20 -114.79 -11.58
N GLY A 364 -27.87 -115.34 -12.75
CA GLY A 364 -27.80 -114.56 -14.00
C GLY A 364 -26.52 -113.74 -14.18
N ALA A 365 -25.85 -113.34 -13.11
CA ALA A 365 -24.53 -112.70 -13.14
C ALA A 365 -23.36 -113.69 -12.95
N GLY A 366 -23.63 -114.87 -12.39
CA GLY A 366 -22.63 -115.89 -12.09
C GLY A 366 -21.76 -115.53 -10.87
N HIS A 367 -20.51 -116.00 -10.87
CA HIS A 367 -19.52 -115.59 -9.88
C HIS A 367 -18.99 -114.20 -10.21
N LEU A 368 -19.36 -113.22 -9.40
CA LEU A 368 -18.93 -111.84 -9.50
C LEU A 368 -17.72 -111.60 -8.60
N THR A 369 -16.61 -111.19 -9.21
CA THR A 369 -15.48 -110.61 -8.47
C THR A 369 -15.80 -109.16 -8.11
N ILE A 370 -15.81 -108.85 -6.81
CA ILE A 370 -16.07 -107.51 -6.28
C ILE A 370 -14.72 -106.85 -6.01
N ALA A 371 -14.47 -105.73 -6.69
CA ALA A 371 -13.27 -104.93 -6.45
C ALA A 371 -13.36 -104.26 -5.06
N LEU A 372 -12.22 -104.07 -4.39
CA LEU A 372 -12.19 -103.49 -3.04
C LEU A 372 -12.86 -102.10 -2.98
N GLN A 373 -12.64 -101.25 -3.99
CA GLN A 373 -13.27 -99.93 -4.12
C GLN A 373 -14.81 -99.98 -4.25
N ASP A 374 -15.35 -101.11 -4.71
CA ASP A 374 -16.79 -101.32 -4.90
C ASP A 374 -17.43 -102.02 -3.69
N MET A 375 -16.64 -102.43 -2.69
CA MET A 375 -17.10 -103.26 -1.58
C MET A 375 -18.13 -102.54 -0.71
N ALA A 376 -17.92 -101.25 -0.41
CA ALA A 376 -18.88 -100.44 0.34
C ALA A 376 -20.23 -100.35 -0.39
N ARG A 377 -20.19 -100.07 -1.70
CA ARG A 377 -21.38 -100.03 -2.56
C ARG A 377 -22.08 -101.39 -2.66
N TYR A 378 -21.33 -102.48 -2.71
CA TYR A 378 -21.87 -103.84 -2.71
C TYR A 378 -22.54 -104.18 -1.37
N GLN A 379 -21.94 -103.79 -0.24
CA GLN A 379 -22.50 -104.02 1.09
C GLN A 379 -23.81 -103.26 1.32
N GLU A 380 -23.90 -102.03 0.82
CA GLU A 380 -25.14 -101.22 0.88
C GLU A 380 -26.29 -101.88 0.10
N ASN A 381 -26.04 -102.38 -1.12
CA ASN A 381 -27.07 -103.05 -1.92
C ASN A 381 -26.50 -104.11 -2.90
N PRO A 382 -26.46 -105.40 -2.50
CA PRO A 382 -25.96 -106.49 -3.34
C PRO A 382 -26.79 -106.73 -4.61
N LEU A 383 -28.12 -106.52 -4.54
CA LEU A 383 -29.03 -106.78 -5.66
C LEU A 383 -28.87 -105.73 -6.75
N ALA A 384 -28.75 -104.45 -6.38
CA ALA A 384 -28.48 -103.38 -7.34
C ALA A 384 -27.12 -103.55 -8.02
N TYR A 385 -26.10 -104.00 -7.27
CA TYR A 385 -24.78 -104.29 -7.84
C TYR A 385 -24.84 -105.42 -8.86
N ALA A 386 -25.53 -106.52 -8.54
CA ALA A 386 -25.73 -107.63 -9.46
C ALA A 386 -26.59 -107.24 -10.68
N ALA A 387 -27.64 -106.45 -10.48
CA ALA A 387 -28.48 -105.91 -11.55
C ALA A 387 -27.67 -105.08 -12.55
N ALA A 388 -26.82 -104.18 -12.05
CA ALA A 388 -25.92 -103.38 -12.87
C ALA A 388 -24.93 -104.24 -13.66
N LYS A 389 -24.40 -105.32 -13.08
CA LYS A 389 -23.54 -106.30 -13.79
C LYS A 389 -24.31 -107.09 -14.85
N CYS A 390 -25.61 -107.31 -14.65
CA CYS A 390 -26.52 -107.91 -15.62
C CYS A 390 -27.10 -106.91 -16.63
N ALA A 391 -26.71 -105.63 -16.57
CA ALA A 391 -27.20 -104.53 -17.39
C ALA A 391 -28.74 -104.35 -17.36
N VAL A 392 -29.37 -104.58 -16.20
CA VAL A 392 -30.80 -104.39 -15.97
C VAL A 392 -31.05 -103.49 -14.76
N SER A 393 -32.25 -102.93 -14.64
CA SER A 393 -32.62 -102.17 -13.44
C SER A 393 -32.73 -103.09 -12.23
N GLU A 394 -32.54 -102.54 -11.02
CA GLU A 394 -32.70 -103.28 -9.77
C GLU A 394 -34.09 -103.92 -9.66
N GLU A 395 -35.14 -103.20 -10.06
CA GLU A 395 -36.52 -103.71 -10.04
C GLU A 395 -36.71 -104.89 -11.02
N GLN A 396 -36.15 -104.79 -12.23
CA GLN A 396 -36.22 -105.85 -13.23
C GLN A 396 -35.45 -107.09 -12.78
N TYR A 397 -34.24 -106.91 -12.25
CA TYR A 397 -33.43 -107.99 -11.72
C TYR A 397 -34.11 -108.69 -10.54
N GLY A 398 -34.66 -107.93 -9.59
CA GLY A 398 -35.38 -108.49 -8.44
C GLY A 398 -36.61 -109.32 -8.85
N LYS A 399 -37.44 -108.80 -9.76
CA LYS A 399 -38.60 -109.53 -10.31
C LYS A 399 -38.17 -110.74 -11.14
N TRP A 400 -37.05 -110.64 -11.87
CA TRP A 400 -36.49 -111.76 -12.61
C TRP A 400 -35.95 -112.85 -11.68
N VAL A 401 -35.23 -112.51 -10.60
CA VAL A 401 -34.72 -113.51 -9.62
C VAL A 401 -35.88 -114.31 -9.03
N GLN A 402 -36.99 -113.63 -8.68
CA GLN A 402 -38.21 -114.30 -8.22
C GLN A 402 -38.76 -115.26 -9.28
N HIS A 403 -38.88 -114.82 -10.53
CA HIS A 403 -39.33 -115.67 -11.66
C HIS A 403 -38.39 -116.85 -11.94
N TYR A 404 -37.07 -116.62 -11.86
CA TYR A 404 -36.05 -117.63 -12.10
C TYR A 404 -36.08 -118.75 -11.05
N GLN A 405 -36.40 -118.41 -9.80
CA GLN A 405 -36.59 -119.37 -8.72
C GLN A 405 -37.94 -120.08 -8.79
N GLN A 406 -39.00 -119.35 -9.13
CA GLN A 406 -40.36 -119.87 -9.22
C GLN A 406 -41.11 -119.24 -10.41
N PRO A 407 -41.08 -119.87 -11.60
CA PRO A 407 -41.67 -119.30 -12.80
C PRO A 407 -43.18 -119.53 -12.80
N THR A 408 -43.91 -118.74 -12.03
CA THR A 408 -45.37 -118.75 -11.99
C THR A 408 -45.94 -117.36 -12.25
N CYS A 409 -47.18 -117.32 -12.76
CA CYS A 409 -47.86 -116.07 -13.06
C CYS A 409 -48.09 -115.24 -11.78
N VAL A 410 -47.55 -114.02 -11.78
CA VAL A 410 -47.60 -113.08 -10.65
C VAL A 410 -48.93 -112.33 -10.54
N ALA A 411 -49.73 -112.28 -11.62
CA ALA A 411 -51.00 -111.58 -11.64
C ALA A 411 -51.99 -112.09 -10.57
N SER A 412 -52.65 -111.15 -9.89
CA SER A 412 -53.69 -111.44 -8.90
C SER A 412 -55.04 -111.68 -9.58
N LEU A 413 -55.70 -112.77 -9.21
CA LEU A 413 -57.08 -113.05 -9.60
C LEU A 413 -58.04 -112.10 -8.88
N SER A 414 -59.29 -112.00 -9.36
CA SER A 414 -60.34 -111.20 -8.72
C SER A 414 -60.68 -111.66 -7.29
N THR A 415 -60.26 -112.86 -6.90
CA THR A 415 -60.39 -113.43 -5.55
C THR A 415 -59.26 -112.99 -4.60
N GLY A 416 -58.28 -112.23 -5.08
CA GLY A 416 -57.10 -111.80 -4.31
C GLY A 416 -55.95 -112.83 -4.28
N GLU A 417 -56.17 -114.05 -4.76
CA GLU A 417 -55.14 -115.09 -4.87
C GLU A 417 -54.27 -114.91 -6.12
N ARG A 418 -53.00 -115.35 -6.07
CA ARG A 418 -52.11 -115.31 -7.25
C ARG A 418 -52.54 -116.37 -8.25
N CYS A 419 -52.50 -116.03 -9.54
CA CYS A 419 -52.85 -116.97 -10.61
C CYS A 419 -52.02 -118.26 -10.54
N ASN A 420 -50.74 -118.18 -10.16
CA ASN A 420 -49.83 -119.31 -9.97
C ASN A 420 -49.69 -120.27 -11.17
N MET A 421 -50.18 -119.88 -12.35
CA MET A 421 -50.06 -120.68 -13.57
C MET A 421 -48.59 -120.80 -13.94
N PRO A 422 -48.06 -122.02 -14.16
CA PRO A 422 -46.66 -122.22 -14.48
C PRO A 422 -46.31 -121.51 -15.79
N LEU A 423 -45.17 -120.83 -15.79
CA LEU A 423 -44.61 -120.11 -16.92
C LEU A 423 -43.30 -120.77 -17.36
N ASP A 424 -42.90 -120.48 -18.59
CA ASP A 424 -41.57 -120.85 -19.05
C ASP A 424 -40.52 -120.06 -18.27
N LYS A 425 -39.51 -120.77 -17.78
CA LYS A 425 -38.38 -120.16 -17.08
C LYS A 425 -37.59 -119.29 -18.04
N VAL A 426 -37.24 -118.08 -17.61
CA VAL A 426 -36.37 -117.17 -18.37
C VAL A 426 -34.98 -117.22 -17.75
N ASP A 427 -34.02 -117.77 -18.48
CA ASP A 427 -32.68 -118.05 -17.93
C ASP A 427 -31.75 -116.83 -17.85
N SER A 428 -32.11 -115.70 -18.50
CA SER A 428 -31.30 -114.48 -18.53
C SER A 428 -32.10 -113.26 -18.05
N PRO A 429 -31.57 -112.46 -17.10
CA PRO A 429 -32.24 -111.25 -16.63
C PRO A 429 -32.55 -110.25 -17.75
N ALA A 430 -31.65 -110.10 -18.73
CA ALA A 430 -31.81 -109.16 -19.84
C ALA A 430 -32.99 -109.51 -20.77
N ARG A 431 -33.42 -110.77 -20.81
CA ARG A 431 -34.57 -111.23 -21.62
C ARG A 431 -35.90 -111.18 -20.87
N PHE A 432 -35.87 -110.83 -19.59
CA PHE A 432 -37.07 -110.79 -18.76
C PHE A 432 -37.72 -109.41 -18.84
N VAL A 433 -38.96 -109.38 -19.31
CA VAL A 433 -39.76 -108.15 -19.41
C VAL A 433 -40.87 -108.21 -18.36
N ILE A 434 -40.89 -107.22 -17.46
CA ILE A 434 -41.93 -107.10 -16.43
C ILE A 434 -43.30 -106.92 -17.11
N GLY A 435 -44.30 -107.67 -16.67
CA GLY A 435 -45.66 -107.69 -17.23
C GLY A 435 -45.85 -108.71 -18.36
N GLU A 436 -44.77 -109.10 -19.05
CA GLU A 436 -44.83 -110.09 -20.13
C GLU A 436 -44.26 -111.44 -19.70
N SER A 437 -43.02 -111.47 -19.22
CA SER A 437 -42.33 -112.70 -18.86
C SER A 437 -42.86 -113.33 -17.57
N ASN A 438 -43.41 -112.54 -16.65
CA ASN A 438 -43.95 -112.97 -15.35
C ASN A 438 -45.48 -113.11 -15.31
N CYS A 439 -46.17 -113.01 -16.45
CA CYS A 439 -47.61 -113.19 -16.58
C CYS A 439 -47.94 -114.29 -17.60
N CYS A 440 -49.00 -115.07 -17.36
CA CYS A 440 -49.48 -116.08 -18.32
C CYS A 440 -50.23 -115.41 -19.48
N ALA A 441 -50.47 -116.15 -20.58
CA ALA A 441 -51.14 -115.60 -21.77
C ALA A 441 -52.49 -114.91 -21.47
N ARG A 442 -53.21 -115.34 -20.42
CA ARG A 442 -54.48 -114.71 -19.98
C ARG A 442 -54.30 -113.35 -19.29
N HIS A 443 -53.15 -113.14 -18.64
CA HIS A 443 -52.86 -111.93 -17.87
C HIS A 443 -51.91 -110.97 -18.59
N ARG A 444 -51.09 -111.43 -19.55
CA ARG A 444 -50.26 -110.57 -20.43
C ARG A 444 -51.07 -109.51 -21.18
N SER A 445 -52.27 -109.87 -21.61
CA SER A 445 -53.17 -109.01 -22.39
C SER A 445 -53.99 -108.03 -21.54
N GLN A 446 -54.17 -108.31 -20.24
CA GLN A 446 -54.90 -107.42 -19.33
C GLN A 446 -54.06 -106.23 -18.85
N ASP A 447 -52.74 -106.39 -18.69
CA ASP A 447 -51.86 -105.28 -18.27
C ASP A 447 -51.63 -104.24 -19.38
N ARG A 448 -51.67 -104.63 -20.67
CA ARG A 448 -51.57 -103.67 -21.79
C ARG A 448 -52.73 -102.67 -21.85
N LEU A 449 -53.83 -102.93 -21.18
CA LEU A 449 -55.01 -102.05 -21.10
C LEU A 449 -54.98 -101.09 -19.90
N ARG A 450 -54.02 -101.21 -18.97
CA ARG A 450 -53.96 -100.40 -17.74
C ARG A 450 -52.83 -99.38 -17.67
N THR A 451 -51.85 -99.40 -18.57
CA THR A 451 -50.71 -98.47 -18.57
C THR A 451 -50.81 -97.33 -19.60
N GLY A 452 -51.99 -97.15 -20.20
CA GLY A 452 -52.34 -95.99 -21.03
C GLY A 452 -53.38 -95.11 -20.34
N SER A 453 -52.94 -94.36 -19.33
CA SER A 453 -53.55 -93.11 -18.82
C SER A 453 -52.46 -92.33 -18.09
#